data_AF-G4FK98-F1
#
_entry.id   AF-G4FK98-F1
#
_cell.length_a   1.000
_cell.length_b   1.000
_cell.length_c   1.000
_cell.angle_alpha   90.00
_cell.angle_beta   90.00
_cell.angle_gamma   90.00
#
_symmetry.space_group_name_H-M   'P 1'
#
loop_
_entity.id
_entity.type
_entity.pdbx_description
1 polymer ?
#
loop_
_entity_poly.entity_id
_entity_poly.type
_entity_poly.pdbx_seq_one_letter_code
_entity_poly.pdbx_strand_id
1 'polypeptide(L)'
;MSLLGRQVVAIAGVLGFICLSIAHLRSTARLPLVDAEIQAPFVQEDPTVFSPEELLLLQRRFGVHGPQTRLAQLFTRGMDQFQPLRTQTVNRLQALKPVIKRESRHHRVNPMLVTAILFDEIQHSKPGEDLPFVVHSGFVSTHGPAQLGISELIHQGRLPLQPSKAEIAEARNLLMNSEANVELLAAKIARLKKELGLSPDQVLIASRSYVDAKAIATLAYLHNGKLDYPRRVLRYMQDPELHGLIFSEQRPATQPLI
;
A
#
# COMPACT_ATOMS: atom_id res chain seq x y z
N MET A 1 -17.28 -39.35 -48.23
CA MET A 1 -17.03 -40.66 -47.58
C MET A 1 -15.52 -40.76 -47.39
N SER A 2 -14.88 -41.14 -46.29
CA SER A 2 -15.24 -41.68 -44.96
C SER A 2 -13.87 -41.67 -44.22
N LEU A 3 -13.66 -40.85 -43.17
CA LEU A 3 -13.81 -41.17 -41.73
C LEU A 3 -12.74 -42.10 -41.11
N LEU A 4 -12.25 -41.67 -39.92
CA LEU A 4 -11.60 -42.43 -38.83
C LEU A 4 -10.16 -42.96 -39.06
N GLY A 5 -9.22 -42.87 -38.09
CA GLY A 5 -9.26 -42.16 -36.80
C GLY A 5 -8.13 -42.59 -35.82
N ARG A 6 -8.08 -41.92 -34.64
CA ARG A 6 -7.29 -42.25 -33.39
C ARG A 6 -5.75 -42.15 -33.49
N GLN A 7 -5.10 -41.21 -32.79
CA GLN A 7 -4.76 -41.11 -31.34
C GLN A 7 -3.44 -41.82 -30.95
N VAL A 8 -2.50 -41.10 -30.30
CA VAL A 8 -1.94 -41.33 -28.93
C VAL A 8 -0.72 -40.39 -28.67
N VAL A 9 -0.46 -40.12 -27.39
CA VAL A 9 0.45 -39.14 -26.74
C VAL A 9 1.89 -39.67 -26.51
N ALA A 10 2.92 -38.79 -26.54
CA ALA A 10 4.15 -38.76 -25.68
C ALA A 10 5.19 -37.74 -26.23
N ILE A 11 5.67 -36.68 -25.54
CA ILE A 11 6.58 -36.48 -24.36
C ILE A 11 8.03 -36.08 -24.77
N ALA A 12 8.57 -35.04 -24.09
CA ALA A 12 9.95 -34.46 -24.16
C ALA A 12 10.37 -33.88 -25.53
N GLY A 13 11.24 -32.87 -25.70
CA GLY A 13 12.02 -31.95 -24.83
C GLY A 13 12.81 -30.97 -25.76
N VAL A 14 13.71 -30.07 -25.35
CA VAL A 14 14.11 -29.45 -24.06
C VAL A 14 15.06 -28.25 -24.39
N LEU A 15 15.23 -27.26 -23.49
CA LEU A 15 16.19 -26.13 -23.52
C LEU A 15 15.99 -24.99 -24.57
N GLY A 16 16.15 -23.75 -24.11
CA GLY A 16 16.04 -22.53 -24.93
C GLY A 16 16.07 -21.22 -24.12
N PHE A 17 16.97 -21.10 -23.14
CA PHE A 17 17.16 -19.89 -22.32
C PHE A 17 17.53 -18.69 -23.21
N ILE A 18 16.77 -17.58 -23.15
CA ILE A 18 17.25 -16.26 -23.54
C ILE A 18 16.98 -15.29 -22.39
N CYS A 19 18.05 -14.84 -21.75
CA CYS A 19 18.01 -13.83 -20.70
C CYS A 19 17.60 -12.49 -21.29
N LEU A 20 16.41 -11.99 -20.98
CA LEU A 20 16.10 -10.58 -21.18
C LEU A 20 16.71 -9.77 -20.03
N SER A 21 17.94 -9.30 -20.24
CA SER A 21 18.62 -8.37 -19.34
C SER A 21 17.84 -7.06 -19.26
N ILE A 22 17.05 -6.87 -18.19
CA ILE A 22 16.38 -5.59 -17.91
C ILE A 22 17.45 -4.59 -17.47
N ALA A 23 18.01 -3.87 -18.44
CA ALA A 23 18.76 -2.66 -18.17
C ALA A 23 17.77 -1.61 -17.63
N HIS A 24 17.69 -1.50 -16.30
CA HIS A 24 16.95 -0.43 -15.63
C HIS A 24 17.61 0.92 -15.94
N LEU A 25 17.19 1.56 -17.03
CA LEU A 25 17.43 2.98 -17.28
C LEU A 25 16.73 3.77 -16.16
N ARG A 26 17.49 4.15 -15.13
CA ARG A 26 17.04 5.10 -14.11
C ARG A 26 16.82 6.47 -14.76
N SER A 27 15.62 6.70 -15.27
CA SER A 27 15.19 8.04 -15.64
C SER A 27 15.17 8.92 -14.38
N THR A 28 16.03 9.94 -14.37
CA THR A 28 16.16 10.94 -13.30
C THR A 28 15.21 12.11 -13.46
N ALA A 29 14.21 12.01 -14.37
CA ALA A 29 13.16 12.99 -14.52
C ALA A 29 12.47 13.23 -13.16
N ARG A 30 12.67 14.43 -12.60
CA ARG A 30 11.90 14.90 -11.44
C ARG A 30 10.42 14.92 -11.82
N LEU A 31 9.54 14.61 -10.88
CA LEU A 31 8.13 14.89 -11.08
C LEU A 31 7.93 16.41 -11.11
N PRO A 32 7.06 16.93 -12.00
CA PRO A 32 6.78 18.37 -12.10
C PRO A 32 5.96 18.92 -10.92
N LEU A 33 5.90 18.20 -9.79
CA LEU A 33 5.32 18.68 -8.52
C LEU A 33 6.13 19.82 -7.87
N VAL A 34 7.37 20.06 -8.31
CA VAL A 34 8.28 21.07 -7.71
C VAL A 34 8.53 22.27 -8.64
N ASP A 35 8.41 22.11 -9.95
CA ASP A 35 8.81 23.15 -10.92
C ASP A 35 7.60 24.01 -11.41
N ALA A 36 6.39 23.74 -10.93
CA ALA A 36 5.15 24.44 -11.32
C ALA A 36 4.90 25.73 -10.50
N GLU A 37 5.88 26.61 -10.42
CA GLU A 37 5.76 27.92 -9.74
C GLU A 37 5.60 29.08 -10.74
N ILE A 38 4.61 29.00 -11.64
CA ILE A 38 4.18 30.13 -12.48
C ILE A 38 2.64 30.24 -12.52
N GLN A 39 2.16 31.18 -11.72
CA GLN A 39 0.99 32.06 -11.93
C GLN A 39 -0.03 31.63 -13.02
N ALA A 40 -0.95 30.75 -12.63
CA ALA A 40 -2.29 30.67 -13.20
C ALA A 40 -3.30 30.63 -12.03
N PRO A 41 -4.55 31.12 -12.19
CA PRO A 41 -5.58 30.95 -11.18
C PRO A 41 -6.02 29.48 -11.17
N PHE A 42 -5.27 28.65 -10.45
CA PHE A 42 -5.62 27.25 -10.22
C PHE A 42 -6.99 27.20 -9.55
N VAL A 43 -8.01 26.79 -10.31
CA VAL A 43 -9.12 26.03 -9.74
C VAL A 43 -8.47 24.87 -9.02
N GLN A 44 -8.63 24.82 -7.70
CA GLN A 44 -7.93 23.86 -6.86
C GLN A 44 -8.58 22.49 -7.07
N GLU A 45 -8.10 21.77 -8.08
CA GLU A 45 -8.63 20.47 -8.49
C GLU A 45 -8.56 19.44 -7.34
N ASP A 46 -9.33 18.36 -7.43
CA ASP A 46 -9.31 17.32 -6.42
C ASP A 46 -7.95 16.58 -6.45
N PRO A 47 -7.16 16.56 -5.34
CA PRO A 47 -5.80 15.98 -5.32
C PRO A 47 -5.78 14.48 -5.59
N THR A 48 -6.94 13.82 -5.65
CA THR A 48 -7.09 12.39 -5.94
C THR A 48 -7.41 12.09 -7.40
N VAL A 49 -7.65 13.13 -8.22
CA VAL A 49 -7.72 13.01 -9.68
C VAL A 49 -6.29 12.98 -10.24
N PHE A 50 -6.04 12.08 -11.18
CA PHE A 50 -4.77 11.96 -11.89
C PHE A 50 -4.99 12.18 -13.38
N SER A 51 -4.09 12.93 -14.02
CA SER A 51 -4.11 13.07 -15.47
C SER A 51 -3.61 11.79 -16.16
N PRO A 52 -3.98 11.53 -17.43
CA PRO A 52 -3.43 10.41 -18.20
C PRO A 52 -1.91 10.40 -18.25
N GLU A 53 -1.28 11.58 -18.31
CA GLU A 53 0.18 11.78 -18.37
C GLU A 53 0.84 11.42 -17.03
N GLU A 54 0.24 11.81 -15.91
CA GLU A 54 0.68 11.39 -14.57
C GLU A 54 0.61 9.87 -14.43
N LEU A 55 -0.49 9.24 -14.84
CA LEU A 55 -0.64 7.79 -14.77
C LEU A 55 0.38 7.07 -15.67
N LEU A 56 0.64 7.59 -16.87
CA LEU A 56 1.67 7.06 -17.79
C LEU A 56 3.08 7.21 -17.20
N LEU A 57 3.38 8.30 -16.47
CA LEU A 57 4.64 8.48 -15.76
C LEU A 57 4.77 7.51 -14.59
N LEU A 58 3.72 7.37 -13.77
CA LEU A 58 3.71 6.47 -12.61
C LEU A 58 3.80 5.01 -13.05
N GLN A 59 3.08 4.59 -14.09
CA GLN A 59 3.18 3.24 -14.66
C GLN A 59 4.59 2.95 -15.18
N ARG A 60 5.20 3.86 -15.95
CA ARG A 60 6.58 3.68 -16.48
C ARG A 60 7.64 3.61 -15.38
N ARG A 61 7.44 4.32 -14.26
CA ARG A 61 8.45 4.45 -13.20
C ARG A 61 8.29 3.44 -12.06
N PHE A 62 7.06 2.99 -11.78
CA PHE A 62 6.73 2.15 -10.63
C PHE A 62 5.93 0.88 -10.99
N GLY A 63 5.55 0.68 -12.26
CA GLY A 63 4.87 -0.56 -12.72
C GLY A 63 3.40 -0.71 -12.30
N VAL A 64 2.77 0.35 -11.78
CA VAL A 64 1.38 0.33 -11.27
C VAL A 64 0.36 -0.04 -12.36
N HIS A 65 -0.67 -0.80 -11.98
CA HIS A 65 -1.76 -1.19 -12.88
C HIS A 65 -2.86 -0.11 -12.98
N GLY A 66 -3.62 -0.16 -14.08
CA GLY A 66 -4.73 0.75 -14.34
C GLY A 66 -6.01 0.47 -13.50
N PRO A 67 -7.07 1.27 -13.71
CA PRO A 67 -8.25 1.29 -12.84
C PRO A 67 -9.01 -0.04 -12.72
N GLN A 68 -9.54 -0.29 -11.51
CA GLN A 68 -10.41 -1.42 -11.22
C GLN A 68 -11.82 -1.24 -11.85
N THR A 69 -12.52 -2.33 -12.11
CA THR A 69 -13.85 -2.31 -12.73
C THR A 69 -14.92 -1.69 -11.81
N ARG A 70 -15.93 -1.03 -12.42
CA ARG A 70 -17.00 -0.30 -11.70
C ARG A 70 -17.74 -1.14 -10.64
N LEU A 71 -17.89 -2.45 -10.85
CA LEU A 71 -18.52 -3.34 -9.88
C LEU A 71 -17.71 -3.45 -8.58
N ALA A 72 -16.38 -3.55 -8.66
CA ALA A 72 -15.53 -3.61 -7.47
C ALA A 72 -15.66 -2.34 -6.63
N GLN A 73 -15.75 -1.16 -7.28
CA GLN A 73 -15.94 0.13 -6.61
C GLN A 73 -17.27 0.25 -5.86
N LEU A 74 -18.33 -0.43 -6.33
CA LEU A 74 -19.63 -0.45 -5.65
C LEU A 74 -19.60 -1.34 -4.39
N PHE A 75 -18.94 -2.51 -4.45
CA PHE A 75 -18.77 -3.39 -3.28
C PHE A 75 -18.02 -2.70 -2.13
N THR A 76 -16.95 -1.95 -2.43
CA THR A 76 -16.19 -1.16 -1.45
C THR A 76 -17.08 -0.15 -0.71
N ARG A 77 -17.94 0.59 -1.43
CA ARG A 77 -18.87 1.57 -0.80
C ARG A 77 -19.93 0.94 0.09
N GLY A 78 -20.27 -0.34 -0.11
CA GLY A 78 -21.16 -1.09 0.78
C GLY A 78 -20.47 -1.51 2.08
N MET A 79 -19.23 -2.00 1.99
CA MET A 79 -18.42 -2.43 3.15
C MET A 79 -18.08 -1.27 4.10
N ASP A 80 -17.89 -0.06 3.57
CA ASP A 80 -17.70 1.20 4.31
C ASP A 80 -18.75 1.43 5.42
N GLN A 81 -19.97 0.92 5.27
CA GLN A 81 -21.13 1.27 6.12
C GLN A 81 -21.36 0.29 7.29
N PHE A 82 -20.64 -0.83 7.36
CA PHE A 82 -20.85 -1.86 8.38
C PHE A 82 -20.10 -1.52 9.69
N GLN A 83 -20.81 -0.85 10.60
CA GLN A 83 -20.27 -0.43 11.91
C GLN A 83 -19.56 -1.53 12.73
N PRO A 84 -20.02 -2.80 12.79
CA PRO A 84 -19.28 -3.85 13.52
C PRO A 84 -17.87 -4.11 12.98
N LEU A 85 -17.70 -4.06 11.65
CA LEU A 85 -16.38 -4.21 11.01
C LEU A 85 -15.48 -3.01 11.30
N ARG A 86 -16.07 -1.80 11.35
CA ARG A 86 -15.36 -0.58 11.75
C ARG A 86 -14.85 -0.68 13.18
N THR A 87 -15.68 -1.05 14.16
CA THR A 87 -15.25 -1.20 15.57
C THR A 87 -14.13 -2.22 15.72
N GLN A 88 -14.20 -3.37 15.02
CA GLN A 88 -13.13 -4.36 15.03
C GLN A 88 -11.83 -3.80 14.43
N THR A 89 -11.92 -3.02 13.35
CA THR A 89 -10.78 -2.36 12.70
C THR A 89 -10.12 -1.33 13.63
N VAL A 90 -10.91 -0.47 14.26
CA VAL A 90 -10.44 0.52 15.25
C VAL A 90 -9.75 -0.18 16.44
N ASN A 91 -10.30 -1.27 16.95
CA ASN A 91 -9.67 -2.07 18.03
C ASN A 91 -8.32 -2.67 17.61
N ARG A 92 -8.20 -3.19 16.37
CA ARG A 92 -6.91 -3.66 15.82
C ARG A 92 -5.89 -2.53 15.70
N LEU A 93 -6.30 -1.35 15.23
CA LEU A 93 -5.45 -0.16 15.14
C LEU A 93 -5.02 0.36 16.52
N GLN A 94 -5.89 0.26 17.53
CA GLN A 94 -5.57 0.69 18.90
C GLN A 94 -4.45 -0.16 19.51
N ALA A 95 -4.40 -1.47 19.21
CA ALA A 95 -3.28 -2.34 19.59
C ALA A 95 -1.98 -1.96 18.84
N LEU A 96 -2.08 -1.58 17.56
CA LEU A 96 -0.93 -1.19 16.74
C LEU A 96 -0.46 0.26 16.95
N LYS A 97 -1.23 1.11 17.65
CA LYS A 97 -0.93 2.52 17.91
C LYS A 97 0.53 2.79 18.37
N PRO A 98 1.14 2.04 19.29
CA PRO A 98 2.52 2.29 19.71
C PRO A 98 3.52 2.12 18.56
N VAL A 99 3.34 1.06 17.75
CA VAL A 99 4.16 0.75 16.58
C VAL A 99 3.95 1.80 15.49
N ILE A 100 2.70 2.13 15.16
CA ILE A 100 2.37 3.16 14.17
C ILE A 100 3.08 4.47 14.53
N LYS A 101 3.01 4.92 15.79
CA LYS A 101 3.69 6.15 16.24
C LYS A 101 5.22 6.04 16.19
N ARG A 102 5.79 4.91 16.60
CA ARG A 102 7.24 4.64 16.59
C ARG A 102 7.80 4.66 15.18
N GLU A 103 7.25 3.86 14.28
CA GLU A 103 7.74 3.71 12.92
C GLU A 103 7.46 4.93 12.05
N SER A 104 6.31 5.61 12.26
CA SER A 104 6.04 6.87 11.57
C SER A 104 7.05 7.96 11.93
N ARG A 105 7.45 8.03 13.21
CA ARG A 105 8.50 8.94 13.68
C ARG A 105 9.87 8.55 13.13
N HIS A 106 10.23 7.26 13.14
CA HIS A 106 11.50 6.77 12.62
C HIS A 106 11.67 7.08 11.13
N HIS A 107 10.64 6.81 10.33
CA HIS A 107 10.65 6.99 8.87
C HIS A 107 10.24 8.40 8.38
N ARG A 108 9.91 9.33 9.29
CA ARG A 108 9.42 10.69 8.97
C ARG A 108 8.24 10.68 7.98
N VAL A 109 7.29 9.78 8.24
CA VAL A 109 6.01 9.67 7.54
C VAL A 109 4.86 10.11 8.44
N ASN A 110 3.75 10.52 7.85
CA ASN A 110 2.59 10.98 8.62
C ASN A 110 1.88 9.77 9.25
N PRO A 111 1.71 9.70 10.59
CA PRO A 111 1.06 8.56 11.23
C PRO A 111 -0.40 8.40 10.80
N MET A 112 -1.10 9.47 10.41
CA MET A 112 -2.46 9.36 9.86
C MET A 112 -2.48 8.71 8.48
N LEU A 113 -1.44 8.85 7.66
CA LEU A 113 -1.35 8.15 6.37
C LEU A 113 -1.18 6.64 6.59
N VAL A 114 -0.27 6.26 7.49
CA VAL A 114 -0.07 4.86 7.89
C VAL A 114 -1.37 4.27 8.45
N THR A 115 -2.05 5.00 9.35
CA THR A 115 -3.33 4.58 9.95
C THR A 115 -4.45 4.47 8.92
N ALA A 116 -4.57 5.41 8.00
CA ALA A 116 -5.61 5.41 6.96
C ALA A 116 -5.46 4.26 5.96
N ILE A 117 -4.22 3.90 5.61
CA ILE A 117 -3.91 2.71 4.80
C ILE A 117 -4.30 1.44 5.58
N LEU A 118 -3.80 1.27 6.80
CA LEU A 118 -4.13 0.11 7.64
C LEU A 118 -5.64 -0.03 7.88
N PHE A 119 -6.36 1.09 8.03
CA PHE A 119 -7.82 1.09 8.18
C PHE A 119 -8.52 0.53 6.93
N ASP A 120 -8.19 1.01 5.72
CA ASP A 120 -8.81 0.51 4.48
C ASP A 120 -8.50 -0.96 4.25
N GLU A 121 -7.23 -1.37 4.41
CA GLU A 121 -6.79 -2.75 4.16
C GLU A 121 -7.36 -3.74 5.19
N ILE A 122 -7.43 -3.38 6.48
CA ILE A 122 -8.07 -4.24 7.50
C ILE A 122 -9.58 -4.32 7.25
N GLN A 123 -10.27 -3.20 6.99
CA GLN A 123 -11.73 -3.18 6.76
C GLN A 123 -12.14 -3.96 5.51
N HIS A 124 -11.28 -4.02 4.49
CA HIS A 124 -11.56 -4.71 3.21
C HIS A 124 -10.84 -6.06 3.05
N SER A 125 -10.11 -6.53 4.07
CA SER A 125 -9.50 -7.87 4.10
C SER A 125 -10.56 -8.96 3.91
N LYS A 126 -10.28 -10.00 3.12
CA LYS A 126 -11.25 -11.08 2.91
C LYS A 126 -11.15 -12.10 4.06
N PRO A 127 -12.27 -12.61 4.58
CA PRO A 127 -12.24 -13.62 5.64
C PRO A 127 -11.39 -14.84 5.24
N GLY A 128 -10.42 -15.18 6.10
CA GLY A 128 -9.56 -16.37 5.94
C GLY A 128 -8.26 -16.16 5.17
N GLU A 129 -7.96 -14.98 4.63
CA GLU A 129 -6.68 -14.69 3.96
C GLU A 129 -5.46 -14.87 4.88
N ASP A 130 -5.65 -14.62 6.18
CA ASP A 130 -4.64 -14.75 7.24
C ASP A 130 -4.38 -16.20 7.71
N LEU A 131 -5.11 -17.21 7.20
CA LEU A 131 -4.95 -18.59 7.65
C LEU A 131 -3.60 -19.18 7.18
N PRO A 132 -2.81 -19.86 8.03
CA PRO A 132 -1.45 -20.29 7.68
C PRO A 132 -1.34 -21.12 6.39
N PHE A 133 -2.30 -22.02 6.12
CA PHE A 133 -2.30 -22.80 4.88
C PHE A 133 -2.62 -21.94 3.64
N VAL A 134 -3.43 -20.89 3.78
CA VAL A 134 -3.74 -19.93 2.70
C VAL A 134 -2.51 -19.07 2.41
N VAL A 135 -1.89 -18.50 3.43
CA VAL A 135 -0.64 -17.72 3.34
C VAL A 135 0.46 -18.52 2.63
N HIS A 136 0.68 -19.78 3.04
CA HIS A 136 1.75 -20.61 2.48
C HIS A 136 1.41 -21.27 1.14
N SER A 137 0.13 -21.33 0.73
CA SER A 137 -0.28 -21.85 -0.58
C SER A 137 0.28 -21.07 -1.77
N GLY A 138 0.51 -19.77 -1.60
CA GLY A 138 0.87 -18.85 -2.69
C GLY A 138 -0.31 -18.37 -3.55
N PHE A 139 -1.56 -18.72 -3.23
CA PHE A 139 -2.74 -18.15 -3.89
C PHE A 139 -3.00 -16.69 -3.51
N VAL A 140 -2.53 -16.26 -2.34
CA VAL A 140 -2.56 -14.85 -1.92
C VAL A 140 -1.13 -14.29 -2.02
N SER A 141 -0.99 -13.13 -2.66
CA SER A 141 0.31 -12.47 -2.90
C SER A 141 0.67 -11.40 -1.87
N THR A 142 -0.28 -11.03 -1.01
CA THR A 142 -0.20 -9.96 -0.01
C THR A 142 -0.68 -10.46 1.36
N HIS A 143 -0.05 -10.01 2.43
CA HIS A 143 -0.26 -10.55 3.77
C HIS A 143 -0.28 -9.44 4.84
N GLY A 144 -0.94 -9.74 5.96
CA GLY A 144 -1.00 -8.88 7.14
C GLY A 144 -1.83 -7.59 6.96
N PRO A 145 -1.87 -6.73 8.00
CA PRO A 145 -2.79 -5.59 8.08
C PRO A 145 -2.58 -4.49 7.03
N ALA A 146 -1.41 -4.41 6.38
CA ALA A 146 -1.11 -3.48 5.29
C ALA A 146 -0.99 -4.18 3.91
N GLN A 147 -1.44 -5.43 3.79
CA GLN A 147 -1.48 -6.19 2.54
C GLN A 147 -0.17 -6.11 1.74
N LEU A 148 0.94 -6.44 2.40
CA LEU A 148 2.29 -6.37 1.80
C LEU A 148 2.71 -7.73 1.25
N GLY A 149 3.35 -7.73 0.08
CA GLY A 149 3.86 -8.92 -0.59
C GLY A 149 5.38 -9.07 -0.48
N ILE A 150 5.87 -10.25 -0.87
CA ILE A 150 7.30 -10.62 -0.85
C ILE A 150 8.17 -9.62 -1.64
N SER A 151 7.64 -9.06 -2.73
CA SER A 151 8.34 -8.04 -3.54
C SER A 151 8.70 -6.77 -2.75
N GLU A 152 7.93 -6.39 -1.72
CA GLU A 152 8.28 -5.24 -0.90
C GLU A 152 9.49 -5.53 0.02
N LEU A 153 9.64 -6.77 0.50
CA LEU A 153 10.85 -7.18 1.24
C LEU A 153 12.09 -7.10 0.35
N ILE A 154 11.96 -7.49 -0.93
CA ILE A 154 13.02 -7.35 -1.93
C ILE A 154 13.34 -5.87 -2.19
N HIS A 155 12.33 -5.02 -2.39
CA HIS A 155 12.53 -3.57 -2.58
C HIS A 155 13.19 -2.87 -1.38
N GLN A 156 13.01 -3.41 -0.17
CA GLN A 156 13.63 -2.93 1.06
C GLN A 156 14.96 -3.61 1.40
N GLY A 157 15.46 -4.51 0.55
CA GLY A 157 16.72 -5.24 0.76
C GLY A 157 16.69 -6.25 1.92
N ARG A 158 15.51 -6.63 2.41
CA ARG A 158 15.30 -7.65 3.45
C ARG A 158 15.27 -9.08 2.89
N LEU A 159 15.31 -9.22 1.57
CA LEU A 159 15.24 -10.49 0.86
C LEU A 159 16.00 -10.38 -0.47
N PRO A 160 16.75 -11.41 -0.92
CA PRO A 160 17.42 -11.38 -2.23
C PRO A 160 16.42 -11.33 -3.39
N LEU A 161 16.89 -10.88 -4.57
CA LEU A 161 16.10 -10.80 -5.81
C LEU A 161 15.50 -12.16 -6.26
N GLN A 162 16.12 -13.27 -5.88
CA GLN A 162 15.69 -14.63 -6.19
C GLN A 162 15.71 -15.47 -4.90
N PRO A 163 14.68 -15.34 -4.04
CA PRO A 163 14.66 -16.04 -2.75
C PRO A 163 14.36 -17.53 -2.94
N SER A 164 15.00 -18.35 -2.09
CA SER A 164 14.70 -19.76 -1.95
C SER A 164 13.31 -20.00 -1.34
N LYS A 165 12.83 -21.25 -1.43
CA LYS A 165 11.54 -21.63 -0.82
C LYS A 165 11.50 -21.45 0.70
N ALA A 166 12.63 -21.60 1.39
CA ALA A 166 12.74 -21.39 2.82
C ALA A 166 12.61 -19.89 3.17
N GLU A 167 13.39 -19.05 2.49
CA GLU A 167 13.31 -17.58 2.62
C GLU A 167 11.92 -17.05 2.28
N ILE A 168 11.22 -17.62 1.29
CA ILE A 168 9.82 -17.30 0.97
C ILE A 168 8.87 -17.64 2.13
N ALA A 169 9.07 -18.78 2.81
CA ALA A 169 8.24 -19.16 3.96
C ALA A 169 8.51 -18.26 5.17
N GLU A 170 9.76 -17.93 5.45
CA GLU A 170 10.14 -16.99 6.52
C GLU A 170 9.62 -15.58 6.24
N ALA A 171 9.76 -15.10 4.99
CA ALA A 171 9.20 -13.83 4.52
C ALA A 171 7.68 -13.75 4.75
N ARG A 172 6.94 -14.83 4.48
CA ARG A 172 5.50 -14.89 4.74
C ARG A 172 5.18 -14.82 6.24
N ASN A 173 5.92 -15.54 7.07
CA ASN A 173 5.75 -15.48 8.52
C ASN A 173 6.03 -14.07 9.07
N LEU A 174 7.06 -13.38 8.54
CA LEU A 174 7.36 -11.98 8.85
C LEU A 174 6.21 -11.05 8.43
N LEU A 175 5.69 -11.19 7.21
CA LEU A 175 4.58 -10.36 6.71
C LEU A 175 3.27 -10.60 7.49
N MET A 176 3.08 -11.78 8.08
CA MET A 176 1.95 -12.07 8.97
C MET A 176 2.10 -11.49 10.38
N ASN A 177 3.29 -11.06 10.80
CA ASN A 177 3.47 -10.35 12.05
C ASN A 177 2.97 -8.90 11.90
N SER A 178 1.89 -8.55 12.59
CA SER A 178 1.25 -7.23 12.46
C SER A 178 2.16 -6.04 12.79
N GLU A 179 3.10 -6.17 13.74
CA GLU A 179 4.02 -5.07 14.05
C GLU A 179 5.06 -4.88 12.94
N ALA A 180 5.68 -5.96 12.49
CA ALA A 180 6.62 -5.94 11.37
C ALA A 180 5.93 -5.46 10.08
N ASN A 181 4.67 -5.81 9.87
CA ASN A 181 3.90 -5.36 8.70
C ASN A 181 3.65 -3.83 8.72
N VAL A 182 3.46 -3.23 9.90
CA VAL A 182 3.39 -1.76 10.09
C VAL A 182 4.76 -1.09 9.86
N GLU A 183 5.84 -1.68 10.35
CA GLU A 183 7.22 -1.22 10.09
C GLU A 183 7.52 -1.21 8.59
N LEU A 184 7.25 -2.33 7.90
CA LEU A 184 7.40 -2.47 6.45
C LEU A 184 6.54 -1.47 5.67
N LEU A 185 5.34 -1.16 6.13
CA LEU A 185 4.50 -0.12 5.52
C LEU A 185 5.12 1.27 5.68
N ALA A 186 5.56 1.65 6.88
CA ALA A 186 6.19 2.95 7.11
C ALA A 186 7.47 3.12 6.27
N ALA A 187 8.28 2.06 6.20
CA ALA A 187 9.46 1.98 5.33
C ALA A 187 9.10 2.08 3.84
N LYS A 188 8.05 1.38 3.37
CA LYS A 188 7.54 1.47 1.98
C LYS A 188 7.16 2.90 1.62
N ILE A 189 6.42 3.59 2.49
CA ILE A 189 5.99 4.97 2.25
C ILE A 189 7.20 5.92 2.21
N ALA A 190 8.18 5.78 3.11
CA ALA A 190 9.40 6.60 3.08
C ALA A 190 10.28 6.33 1.84
N ARG A 191 10.38 5.07 1.41
CA ARG A 191 11.08 4.66 0.18
C ARG A 191 10.41 5.29 -1.05
N LEU A 192 9.10 5.11 -1.21
CA LEU A 192 8.32 5.69 -2.31
C LEU A 192 8.40 7.22 -2.32
N LYS A 193 8.32 7.87 -1.15
CA LYS A 193 8.49 9.33 -0.99
C LYS A 193 9.85 9.82 -1.52
N LYS A 194 10.93 9.11 -1.19
CA LYS A 194 12.28 9.38 -1.73
C LYS A 194 12.36 9.13 -3.24
N GLU A 195 11.76 8.05 -3.73
CA GLU A 195 11.74 7.73 -5.17
C GLU A 195 10.96 8.78 -5.97
N LEU A 196 9.84 9.28 -5.45
CA LEU A 196 9.09 10.41 -6.02
C LEU A 196 9.89 11.72 -6.08
N GLY A 197 11.01 11.83 -5.36
CA GLY A 197 11.85 13.04 -5.28
C GLY A 197 11.40 14.04 -4.21
N LEU A 198 10.52 13.61 -3.29
CA LEU A 198 10.04 14.44 -2.18
C LEU A 198 11.07 14.49 -1.05
N SER A 199 11.12 15.61 -0.32
CA SER A 199 12.06 15.80 0.80
C SER A 199 11.89 14.68 1.85
N PRO A 200 12.92 13.86 2.13
CA PRO A 200 12.82 12.77 3.10
C PRO A 200 12.52 13.28 4.50
N ASP A 201 12.93 14.51 4.81
CA ASP A 201 12.84 15.11 6.13
C ASP A 201 11.47 15.73 6.46
N GLN A 202 10.71 16.16 5.44
CA GLN A 202 9.41 16.81 5.61
C GLN A 202 8.28 15.78 5.80
N VAL A 203 7.51 15.90 6.88
CA VAL A 203 6.26 15.12 7.04
C VAL A 203 5.17 15.79 6.21
N LEU A 204 4.59 15.05 5.26
CA LEU A 204 3.50 15.52 4.39
C LEU A 204 2.20 15.66 5.20
N ILE A 205 1.50 16.79 5.08
CA ILE A 205 0.26 17.09 5.81
C ILE A 205 -0.79 17.65 4.83
N ALA A 206 -1.74 16.80 4.44
CA ALA A 206 -2.77 17.12 3.44
C ALA A 206 -3.59 18.38 3.74
N SER A 207 -3.80 18.73 5.01
CA SER A 207 -4.53 19.94 5.41
C SER A 207 -3.73 21.24 5.33
N ARG A 208 -2.41 21.18 5.11
CA ARG A 208 -1.53 22.37 5.01
C ARG A 208 -1.29 22.83 3.58
N SER A 209 -1.34 21.92 2.61
CA SER A 209 -1.03 22.22 1.21
C SER A 209 -1.66 21.22 0.25
N TYR A 210 -2.13 21.72 -0.90
CA TYR A 210 -2.55 20.90 -2.02
C TYR A 210 -1.43 19.97 -2.52
N VAL A 211 -0.18 20.47 -2.54
CA VAL A 211 1.00 19.71 -2.96
C VAL A 211 1.23 18.51 -2.04
N ASP A 212 1.11 18.70 -0.72
CA ASP A 212 1.19 17.63 0.26
C ASP A 212 0.02 16.64 0.10
N ALA A 213 -1.20 17.12 -0.15
CA ALA A 213 -2.38 16.27 -0.38
C ALA A 213 -2.23 15.40 -1.65
N LYS A 214 -1.76 15.99 -2.77
CA LYS A 214 -1.47 15.29 -4.04
C LYS A 214 -0.30 14.31 -3.90
N ALA A 215 0.73 14.65 -3.15
CA ALA A 215 1.83 13.75 -2.81
C ALA A 215 1.35 12.55 -1.98
N ILE A 216 0.50 12.77 -0.97
CA ILE A 216 -0.14 11.72 -0.17
C ILE A 216 -1.05 10.84 -1.03
N ALA A 217 -1.87 11.44 -1.89
CA ALA A 217 -2.72 10.70 -2.84
C ALA A 217 -1.88 9.82 -3.78
N THR A 218 -0.75 10.33 -4.27
CA THR A 218 0.19 9.57 -5.10
C THR A 218 0.82 8.41 -4.35
N LEU A 219 1.24 8.61 -3.09
CA LEU A 219 1.77 7.54 -2.23
C LEU A 219 0.72 6.45 -1.95
N ALA A 220 -0.54 6.83 -1.72
CA ALA A 220 -1.65 5.88 -1.55
C ALA A 220 -1.92 5.10 -2.85
N TYR A 221 -1.90 5.77 -4.01
CA TYR A 221 -2.02 5.09 -5.30
C TYR A 221 -0.87 4.11 -5.57
N LEU A 222 0.37 4.49 -5.27
CA LEU A 222 1.53 3.59 -5.38
C LEU A 222 1.53 2.44 -4.35
N HIS A 223 0.79 2.58 -3.25
CA HIS A 223 0.62 1.50 -2.29
C HIS A 223 -0.30 0.39 -2.83
N ASN A 224 -1.49 0.76 -3.36
CA ASN A 224 -2.60 -0.15 -3.65
C ASN A 224 -2.91 -0.35 -5.16
N GLY A 225 -2.60 0.63 -6.00
CA GLY A 225 -2.78 0.59 -7.46
C GLY A 225 -4.19 0.95 -7.98
N LYS A 226 -5.15 1.30 -7.13
CA LYS A 226 -6.52 1.67 -7.54
C LYS A 226 -6.74 3.18 -7.50
N LEU A 227 -7.38 3.75 -8.52
CA LEU A 227 -7.64 5.20 -8.60
C LEU A 227 -8.64 5.71 -7.53
N ASP A 228 -9.53 4.87 -7.03
CA ASP A 228 -10.48 5.23 -5.96
C ASP A 228 -9.89 5.13 -4.54
N TYR A 229 -8.73 4.49 -4.38
CA TYR A 229 -8.08 4.29 -3.08
C TYR A 229 -7.53 5.59 -2.45
N PRO A 230 -6.84 6.50 -3.18
CA PRO A 230 -6.40 7.79 -2.65
C PRO A 230 -7.52 8.63 -2.02
N ARG A 231 -8.73 8.59 -2.61
CA ARG A 231 -9.92 9.30 -2.08
C ARG A 231 -10.37 8.73 -0.73
N ARG A 232 -10.34 7.40 -0.57
CA ARG A 232 -10.65 6.78 0.73
C ARG A 232 -9.58 7.10 1.77
N VAL A 233 -8.29 6.99 1.40
CA VAL A 233 -7.18 7.32 2.31
C VAL A 233 -7.25 8.78 2.79
N LEU A 234 -7.42 9.76 1.90
CA LEU A 234 -7.56 11.17 2.32
C LEU A 234 -8.81 11.42 3.18
N ARG A 235 -9.92 10.69 2.93
CA ARG A 235 -11.11 10.72 3.80
C ARG A 235 -10.82 10.18 5.20
N TYR A 236 -10.18 9.02 5.34
CA TYR A 236 -9.84 8.45 6.65
C TYR A 236 -8.76 9.28 7.39
N MET A 237 -7.87 9.95 6.66
CA MET A 237 -6.93 10.92 7.24
C MET A 237 -7.63 12.15 7.86
N GLN A 238 -8.94 12.34 7.65
CA GLN A 238 -9.76 13.39 8.28
C GLN A 238 -10.75 12.80 9.31
N ASP A 239 -10.72 11.49 9.54
CA ASP A 239 -11.69 10.79 10.40
C ASP A 239 -11.44 11.11 11.89
N PRO A 240 -12.41 11.72 12.61
CA PRO A 240 -12.22 12.14 14.00
C PRO A 240 -11.92 10.99 14.97
N GLU A 241 -12.43 9.77 14.70
CA GLU A 241 -12.18 8.60 15.54
C GLU A 241 -10.74 8.11 15.36
N LEU A 242 -10.21 8.11 14.13
CA LEU A 242 -8.82 7.74 13.85
C LEU A 242 -7.82 8.80 14.35
N HIS A 243 -8.17 10.09 14.27
CA HIS A 243 -7.42 11.16 14.93
C HIS A 243 -7.41 11.00 16.45
N GLY A 244 -8.58 10.74 17.04
CA GLY A 244 -8.72 10.42 18.47
C GLY A 244 -7.87 9.22 18.88
N LEU A 245 -7.88 8.15 18.09
CA LEU A 245 -7.06 6.96 18.29
C LEU A 245 -5.57 7.31 18.30
N ILE A 246 -5.05 8.02 17.29
CA ILE A 246 -3.59 8.25 17.14
C ILE A 246 -3.04 9.31 18.10
N PHE A 247 -3.76 10.43 18.26
CA PHE A 247 -3.26 11.60 18.97
C PHE A 247 -3.71 11.71 20.43
N SER A 248 -4.70 10.93 20.89
CA SER A 248 -5.00 10.84 22.33
C SER A 248 -3.79 10.32 23.12
N GLU A 249 -3.62 10.87 24.32
CA GLU A 249 -2.75 10.31 25.33
C GLU A 249 -3.62 9.60 26.36
N GLN A 250 -3.30 8.33 26.66
CA GLN A 250 -3.88 7.67 27.82
C GLN A 250 -3.24 8.28 29.07
N ARG A 251 -3.94 9.20 29.73
CA ARG A 251 -3.60 9.58 31.09
C ARG A 251 -3.81 8.34 31.98
N PRO A 252 -2.83 7.95 32.83
CA PRO A 252 -3.10 7.02 33.90
C PRO A 252 -4.30 7.52 34.71
N ALA A 253 -5.22 6.64 35.08
CA ALA A 253 -6.27 6.99 36.02
C ALA A 253 -5.61 7.36 37.35
N THR A 254 -5.57 8.66 37.67
CA THR A 254 -5.17 9.11 39.00
C THR A 254 -6.15 8.48 39.99
N GLN A 255 -5.67 7.55 40.81
CA GLN A 255 -6.49 7.02 41.88
C GLN A 255 -6.94 8.20 42.76
N PRO A 256 -8.23 8.30 43.12
CA PRO A 256 -8.65 9.33 44.05
C PRO A 256 -7.89 9.09 45.37
N LEU A 257 -7.28 10.15 45.90
CA LEU A 257 -6.75 10.15 47.24
C LEU A 257 -7.93 9.93 48.20
N ILE A 258 -7.87 8.85 48.97
CA ILE A 258 -8.78 8.52 50.08
C ILE A 258 -8.25 9.21 51.33
#